data_AF-L0W9X2-F1
#
_entry.id   AF-L0W9X2-F1
#
_cell.length_a   1.000
_cell.length_b   1.000
_cell.length_c   1.000
_cell.angle_alpha   90.00
_cell.angle_beta   90.00
_cell.angle_gamma   90.00
#
_symmetry.space_group_name_H-M   'P 1'
#
loop_
_entity.id
_entity.type
_entity.pdbx_description
1 polymer ?
#
loop_
_entity_poly.entity_id
_entity_poly.type
_entity_poly.pdbx_seq_one_letter_code
_entity_poly.pdbx_strand_id
1 'polypeptide(L)'
;MNQELNQARRLTLSERRLLRRHGRSALAILGMHTLLCVVYLRLGYFHLADRAFLILFGGIWAAFLVYLLLLNLGATLRLSEPSLSLPLITFCIGMYMVSGYYVDEFRLAVVMLFFAHLLLVSFRLRARVMTAVGIGASVSYAVMLWMAFQARGVGLSFSVEALQWLVFTMISISFAVTGGAINRLRNELADKNRALAGAVKQVRELAIRDDLTGLFNRGHLMEILERQKALADTGRTPFSVCYVDLDHFKKINDRFGHEWGDRVLKRFSDLAMSGMRDGDFFGRLGGEEFLLILPQSDVDGARLVAERLRKRWREQAFDDQGGPLSVSLSVGVASYHEGESVDELLHRADQGLYQAKSGGRDQTRVA
;
A
#
# COMPACT_ATOMS: atom_id res chain seq x y z
N MET A 1 10.71 -5.25 -14.20
CA MET A 1 11.06 -3.91 -14.72
C MET A 1 9.84 -3.00 -15.00
N ASN A 2 8.87 -3.37 -15.86
CA ASN A 2 7.71 -2.51 -16.17
C ASN A 2 6.73 -2.29 -14.99
N GLN A 3 6.57 -3.28 -14.09
CA GLN A 3 5.69 -3.13 -12.92
C GLN A 3 6.29 -2.19 -11.86
N GLU A 4 7.60 -2.28 -11.60
CA GLU A 4 8.30 -1.39 -10.64
C GLU A 4 8.34 0.06 -11.13
N LEU A 5 8.58 0.28 -12.42
CA LEU A 5 8.49 1.61 -13.06
C LEU A 5 7.09 2.20 -12.97
N ASN A 6 6.05 1.38 -13.18
CA ASN A 6 4.66 1.80 -13.05
C ASN A 6 4.27 2.07 -11.59
N GLN A 7 4.78 1.29 -10.64
CA GLN A 7 4.55 1.48 -9.21
C GLN A 7 5.24 2.74 -8.68
N ALA A 8 6.50 2.98 -9.06
CA ALA A 8 7.24 4.21 -8.75
C ALA A 8 6.55 5.44 -9.37
N ARG A 9 6.04 5.33 -10.61
CA ARG A 9 5.28 6.40 -11.26
C ARG A 9 3.93 6.66 -10.58
N ARG A 10 3.25 5.63 -10.06
CA ARG A 10 2.01 5.78 -9.29
C ARG A 10 2.25 6.43 -7.92
N LEU A 11 3.32 6.06 -7.23
CA LEU A 11 3.72 6.66 -5.95
C LEU A 11 4.06 8.14 -6.10
N THR A 12 4.84 8.50 -7.13
CA THR A 12 5.17 9.92 -7.40
C THR A 12 3.95 10.75 -7.81
N LEU A 13 2.97 10.17 -8.51
CA LEU A 13 1.70 10.84 -8.83
C LEU A 13 0.84 11.10 -7.58
N SER A 14 0.77 10.15 -6.65
CA SER A 14 0.02 10.32 -5.41
C SER A 14 0.66 11.39 -4.50
N GLU A 15 1.99 11.41 -4.42
CA GLU A 15 2.76 12.44 -3.70
C GLU A 15 2.50 13.85 -4.26
N ARG A 16 2.54 14.02 -5.58
CA ARG A 16 2.22 15.31 -6.22
C ARG A 16 0.80 15.79 -5.91
N ARG A 17 -0.19 14.89 -5.90
CA ARG A 17 -1.57 15.24 -5.53
C ARG A 17 -1.66 15.70 -4.07
N LEU A 18 -0.94 15.03 -3.18
CA LEU A 18 -0.90 15.36 -1.76
C LEU A 18 -0.27 16.74 -1.52
N LEU A 19 0.82 17.07 -2.21
CA LEU A 19 1.47 18.38 -2.13
C LEU A 19 0.56 19.50 -2.66
N ARG A 20 -0.14 19.27 -3.78
CA ARG A 20 -1.11 20.24 -4.32
C ARG A 20 -2.25 20.52 -3.34
N ARG A 21 -2.77 19.49 -2.67
CA ARG A 21 -3.81 19.67 -1.64
C ARG A 21 -3.29 20.51 -0.47
N HIS A 22 -2.08 20.22 0.01
CA HIS A 22 -1.44 20.99 1.07
C HIS A 22 -1.27 22.47 0.67
N GLY A 23 -0.74 22.75 -0.52
CA GLY A 23 -0.60 24.10 -1.05
C GLY A 23 -1.93 24.85 -1.18
N ARG A 24 -3.01 24.18 -1.63
CA ARG A 24 -4.36 24.76 -1.69
C ARG A 24 -4.93 25.12 -0.32
N SER A 25 -4.71 24.27 0.69
CA SER A 25 -5.15 24.56 2.05
C SER A 25 -4.40 25.76 2.65
N ALA A 26 -3.07 25.83 2.46
CA ALA A 26 -2.28 26.97 2.90
C ALA A 26 -2.71 28.27 2.17
N LEU A 27 -2.99 28.19 0.87
CA LEU A 27 -3.50 29.32 0.08
C LEU A 27 -4.84 29.85 0.61
N ALA A 28 -5.76 28.96 1.00
CA ALA A 28 -7.04 29.36 1.58
C ALA A 28 -6.86 30.14 2.89
N ILE A 29 -5.94 29.70 3.76
CA ILE A 29 -5.66 30.39 5.03
C ILE A 29 -5.00 31.75 4.77
N LEU A 30 -4.08 31.84 3.80
CA LEU A 30 -3.49 33.12 3.39
C LEU A 30 -4.53 34.09 2.82
N GLY A 31 -5.47 33.59 2.03
CA GLY A 31 -6.60 34.36 1.52
C GLY A 31 -7.47 34.93 2.64
N MET A 32 -7.79 34.10 3.65
CA MET A 32 -8.53 34.54 4.83
C MET A 32 -7.78 35.62 5.62
N HIS A 33 -6.46 35.46 5.80
CA HIS A 33 -5.61 36.48 6.45
C HIS A 33 -5.62 37.81 5.71
N THR A 34 -5.45 37.77 4.39
CA THR A 34 -5.45 38.99 3.54
C THR A 34 -6.82 39.68 3.60
N LEU A 35 -7.91 38.92 3.47
CA LEU A 35 -9.26 39.45 3.56
C LEU A 35 -9.50 40.16 4.89
N LEU A 36 -9.10 39.53 6.00
CA LEU A 36 -9.23 40.10 7.34
C LEU A 36 -8.47 41.43 7.47
N CYS A 37 -7.23 41.48 6.99
CA CYS A 37 -6.42 42.70 7.05
C CYS A 37 -6.94 43.82 6.14
N VAL A 38 -7.49 43.48 4.97
CA VAL A 38 -8.15 44.46 4.09
C VAL A 38 -9.38 45.05 4.77
N VAL A 39 -10.20 44.23 5.42
CA VAL A 39 -11.37 44.69 6.19
C VAL A 39 -10.93 45.64 7.31
N TYR A 40 -9.86 45.29 8.06
CA TYR A 40 -9.34 46.15 9.12
C TYR A 40 -8.76 47.46 8.60
N LEU A 41 -8.11 47.47 7.44
CA LEU A 41 -7.66 48.71 6.79
C LEU A 41 -8.85 49.61 6.44
N ARG A 42 -9.93 49.05 5.87
CA ARG A 42 -11.13 49.82 5.50
C ARG A 42 -11.90 50.37 6.69
N LEU A 43 -11.87 49.66 7.82
CA LEU A 43 -12.52 50.09 9.06
C LEU A 43 -11.64 51.00 9.92
N GLY A 44 -10.38 51.25 9.53
CA GLY A 44 -9.45 52.11 10.26
C GLY A 44 -8.72 51.44 11.43
N TYR A 45 -8.81 50.11 11.58
CA TYR A 45 -8.13 49.34 12.62
C TYR A 45 -6.72 48.84 12.22
N PHE A 46 -6.30 49.10 10.98
CA PHE A 46 -4.97 48.75 10.46
C PHE A 46 -4.19 50.03 10.17
N HIS A 47 -3.20 50.34 11.00
CA HIS A 47 -2.44 51.60 10.93
C HIS A 47 -1.23 51.47 10.02
N LEU A 48 -1.47 51.47 8.72
CA LEU A 48 -0.45 51.51 7.69
C LEU A 48 -0.98 52.27 6.47
N ALA A 49 -0.16 53.13 5.87
CA ALA A 49 -0.56 53.85 4.67
C ALA A 49 -0.87 52.87 3.52
N ASP A 50 -1.89 53.17 2.71
CA ASP A 50 -2.36 52.28 1.63
C ASP A 50 -1.23 51.79 0.71
N ARG A 51 -0.28 52.66 0.36
CA ARG A 51 0.88 52.27 -0.46
C ARG A 51 1.76 51.24 0.24
N ALA A 52 2.05 51.44 1.51
CA ALA A 52 2.86 50.51 2.30
C ALA A 52 2.11 49.19 2.55
N PHE A 53 0.78 49.23 2.70
CA PHE A 53 -0.06 48.04 2.77
C PHE A 53 0.03 47.21 1.49
N LEU A 54 -0.10 47.84 0.32
CA LEU A 54 0.03 47.16 -0.98
C LEU A 54 1.41 46.54 -1.17
N ILE A 55 2.48 47.22 -0.76
CA ILE A 55 3.85 46.69 -0.83
C ILE A 55 4.01 45.47 0.08
N LEU A 56 3.53 45.56 1.33
CA LEU A 56 3.62 44.48 2.30
C LEU A 56 2.87 43.23 1.82
N PHE A 57 1.60 43.37 1.44
CA PHE A 57 0.79 42.24 0.99
C PHE A 57 1.23 41.72 -0.38
N GLY A 58 1.68 42.60 -1.29
CA GLY A 58 2.31 42.20 -2.54
C GLY A 58 3.54 41.32 -2.31
N GLY A 59 4.39 41.69 -1.35
CA GLY A 59 5.55 40.88 -0.94
C GLY A 59 5.16 39.53 -0.33
N ILE A 60 4.17 39.51 0.55
CA ILE A 60 3.64 38.26 1.16
C ILE A 60 3.13 37.30 0.08
N TRP A 61 2.31 37.80 -0.84
CA TRP A 61 1.75 37.01 -1.94
C TRP A 61 2.81 36.56 -2.94
N ALA A 62 3.82 37.39 -3.24
CA ALA A 62 4.94 37.01 -4.08
C ALA A 62 5.78 35.87 -3.45
N ALA A 63 6.11 35.98 -2.17
CA ALA A 63 6.81 34.91 -1.44
C ALA A 63 6.00 33.60 -1.42
N PHE A 64 4.69 33.69 -1.20
CA PHE A 64 3.82 32.52 -1.21
C PHE A 64 3.64 31.90 -2.61
N LEU A 65 3.64 32.73 -3.67
CA LEU A 65 3.63 32.24 -5.04
C LEU A 65 4.88 31.43 -5.35
N VAL A 66 6.07 31.87 -4.89
CA VAL A 66 7.31 31.09 -5.01
C VAL A 66 7.17 29.74 -4.33
N TYR A 67 6.62 29.70 -3.12
CA TYR A 67 6.33 28.45 -2.41
C TYR A 67 5.42 27.51 -3.22
N LEU A 68 4.32 28.02 -3.77
CA LEU A 68 3.40 27.23 -4.59
C LEU A 68 4.06 26.73 -5.89
N LEU A 69 4.91 27.54 -6.53
CA LEU A 69 5.65 27.15 -7.73
C LEU A 69 6.62 26.01 -7.42
N LEU A 70 7.36 26.09 -6.32
CA LEU A 70 8.26 25.01 -5.88
C LEU A 70 7.53 23.68 -5.69
N LEU A 71 6.34 23.71 -5.09
CA LEU A 71 5.50 22.51 -4.92
C LEU A 71 4.94 21.99 -6.25
N ASN A 72 4.43 22.87 -7.11
CA ASN A 72 3.76 22.49 -8.35
C ASN A 72 4.73 21.99 -9.42
N LEU A 73 5.93 22.56 -9.49
CA LEU A 73 7.02 22.11 -10.36
C LEU A 73 7.65 20.80 -9.86
N GLY A 74 7.36 20.38 -8.63
CA GLY A 74 7.93 19.18 -8.02
C GLY A 74 9.41 19.31 -7.68
N ALA A 75 9.93 20.54 -7.59
CA ALA A 75 11.32 20.82 -7.22
C ALA A 75 11.63 20.29 -5.81
N THR A 76 10.62 20.21 -4.94
CA THR A 76 10.74 19.77 -3.56
C THR A 76 10.67 18.25 -3.36
N LEU A 77 10.35 17.46 -4.41
CA LEU A 77 10.15 16.00 -4.30
C LEU A 77 11.40 15.26 -3.84
N ARG A 78 12.59 15.83 -4.06
CA ARG A 78 13.88 15.24 -3.66
C ARG A 78 14.27 15.57 -2.22
N LEU A 79 13.53 16.46 -1.55
CA LEU A 79 13.81 16.86 -0.18
C LEU A 79 13.27 15.83 0.80
N SER A 80 13.87 15.77 2.00
CA SER A 80 13.43 14.90 3.09
C SER A 80 12.01 15.22 3.57
N GLU A 81 11.56 16.46 3.39
CA GLU A 81 10.19 16.91 3.68
C GLU A 81 9.66 17.72 2.48
N PRO A 82 9.01 17.08 1.49
CA PRO A 82 8.63 17.71 0.23
C PRO A 82 7.58 18.82 0.33
N SER A 83 6.86 18.93 1.46
CA SER A 83 5.83 19.97 1.62
C SER A 83 6.37 21.31 2.11
N LEU A 84 7.66 21.38 2.45
CA LEU A 84 8.31 22.56 3.02
C LEU A 84 7.50 23.15 4.20
N SER A 85 6.94 22.28 5.04
CA SER A 85 6.07 22.64 6.16
C SER A 85 6.78 23.54 7.19
N LEU A 86 8.07 23.29 7.46
CA LEU A 86 8.84 24.11 8.41
C LEU A 86 9.12 25.52 7.84
N PRO A 87 9.68 25.67 6.62
CA PRO A 87 9.80 26.98 5.98
C PRO A 87 8.48 27.74 5.90
N LEU A 88 7.38 27.05 5.54
CA LEU A 88 6.05 27.64 5.48
C LEU A 88 5.61 28.19 6.85
N ILE A 89 5.65 27.38 7.91
CA ILE A 89 5.15 27.82 9.22
C ILE A 89 6.03 28.95 9.80
N THR A 90 7.34 28.93 9.56
CA THR A 90 8.24 30.02 9.97
C THR A 90 7.92 31.32 9.22
N PHE A 91 7.69 31.27 7.91
CA PHE A 91 7.22 32.41 7.13
C PHE A 91 5.88 32.94 7.66
N CYS A 92 4.93 32.05 7.95
CA CYS A 92 3.63 32.42 8.50
C CYS A 92 3.74 33.11 9.86
N ILE A 93 4.62 32.64 10.77
CA ILE A 93 4.87 33.32 12.05
C ILE A 93 5.27 34.78 11.80
N GLY A 94 6.29 35.02 10.95
CA GLY A 94 6.73 36.37 10.63
C GLY A 94 5.62 37.23 10.03
N MET A 95 4.88 36.68 9.06
CA MET A 95 3.74 37.34 8.43
C MET A 95 2.66 37.75 9.44
N TYR A 96 2.27 36.85 10.37
CA TYR A 96 1.29 37.15 11.40
C TYR A 96 1.77 38.19 12.41
N MET A 97 3.07 38.16 12.77
CA MET A 97 3.63 39.18 13.67
C MET A 97 3.70 40.55 13.00
N VAL A 98 4.18 40.64 11.76
CA VAL A 98 4.27 41.92 11.03
C VAL A 98 2.88 42.51 10.80
N SER A 99 1.93 41.71 10.32
CA SER A 99 0.55 42.19 10.12
C SER A 99 -0.15 42.52 11.44
N GLY A 100 0.03 41.70 12.48
CA GLY A 100 -0.52 41.95 13.82
C GLY A 100 0.03 43.20 14.50
N TYR A 101 1.29 43.57 14.23
CA TYR A 101 1.89 44.82 14.73
C TYR A 101 1.15 46.07 14.24
N TYR A 102 0.62 46.03 13.02
CA TYR A 102 -0.12 47.15 12.44
C TYR A 102 -1.59 47.21 12.87
N VAL A 103 -2.11 46.15 13.50
CA VAL A 103 -3.50 46.04 13.98
C VAL A 103 -3.59 46.38 15.46
N ASP A 104 -4.62 47.14 15.82
CA ASP A 104 -4.90 47.55 17.20
C ASP A 104 -5.83 46.53 17.90
N GLU A 105 -7.09 46.87 18.16
CA GLU A 105 -8.00 46.10 19.04
C GLU A 105 -8.28 44.64 18.59
N PHE A 106 -8.19 44.35 17.30
CA PHE A 106 -8.54 43.04 16.73
C PHE A 106 -7.35 42.16 16.36
N ARG A 107 -6.15 42.48 16.88
CA ARG A 107 -4.90 41.76 16.60
C ARG A 107 -5.00 40.26 16.80
N LEU A 108 -5.68 39.82 17.86
CA LEU A 108 -5.84 38.40 18.18
C LEU A 108 -6.46 37.60 17.02
N ALA A 109 -7.40 38.18 16.27
CA ALA A 109 -8.04 37.50 15.14
C ALA A 109 -7.05 37.21 13.99
N VAL A 110 -6.12 38.13 13.74
CA VAL A 110 -5.04 37.94 12.75
C VAL A 110 -4.06 36.86 13.23
N VAL A 111 -3.63 36.96 14.48
CA VAL A 111 -2.64 36.05 15.06
C VAL A 111 -3.21 34.64 15.25
N MET A 112 -4.52 34.49 15.53
CA MET A 112 -5.16 33.18 15.67
C MET A 112 -5.16 32.33 14.39
N LEU A 113 -5.05 32.94 13.21
CA LEU A 113 -4.91 32.19 11.95
C LEU A 113 -3.61 31.36 11.90
N PHE A 114 -2.63 31.67 12.75
CA PHE A 114 -1.48 30.81 13.01
C PHE A 114 -1.89 29.38 13.35
N PHE A 115 -2.94 29.18 14.14
CA PHE A 115 -3.37 27.84 14.55
C PHE A 115 -3.93 27.02 13.40
N ALA A 116 -4.51 27.66 12.37
CA ALA A 116 -4.92 26.97 11.15
C ALA A 116 -3.70 26.45 10.37
N HIS A 117 -2.63 27.24 10.28
CA HIS A 117 -1.37 26.78 9.68
C HIS A 117 -0.66 25.73 10.55
N LEU A 118 -0.66 25.90 11.87
CA LEU A 118 -0.09 24.93 12.81
C LEU A 118 -0.79 23.58 12.72
N LEU A 119 -2.13 23.58 12.62
CA LEU A 119 -2.91 22.38 12.36
C LEU A 119 -2.54 21.73 11.02
N LEU A 120 -2.42 22.53 9.96
CA LEU A 120 -2.05 22.04 8.63
C LEU A 120 -0.69 21.33 8.62
N VAL A 121 0.31 21.87 9.33
CA VAL A 121 1.67 21.29 9.40
C VAL A 121 1.82 20.23 10.48
N SER A 122 0.86 20.11 11.41
CA SER A 122 0.90 19.14 12.53
C SER A 122 1.02 17.69 12.07
N PHE A 123 0.48 17.38 10.88
CA PHE A 123 0.54 16.04 10.28
C PHE A 123 1.89 15.73 9.61
N ARG A 124 2.80 16.69 9.54
CA ARG A 124 4.06 16.59 8.79
C ARG A 124 5.28 16.69 9.70
N LEU A 125 5.21 17.58 10.68
CA LEU A 125 6.32 17.85 11.57
C LEU A 125 6.36 16.90 12.76
N ARG A 126 7.56 16.65 13.27
CA ARG A 126 7.76 15.87 14.49
C ARG A 126 7.26 16.66 15.71
N ALA A 127 6.80 15.97 16.74
CA ALA A 127 6.31 16.60 17.98
C ALA A 127 7.29 17.62 18.57
N ARG A 128 8.59 17.30 18.64
CA ARG A 128 9.64 18.22 19.14
C ARG A 128 9.74 19.50 18.31
N VAL A 129 9.59 19.39 16.99
CA VAL A 129 9.62 20.54 16.08
C VAL A 129 8.35 21.39 16.26
N MET A 130 7.18 20.76 16.42
CA MET A 130 5.94 21.48 16.73
C MET A 130 6.03 22.25 18.04
N THR A 131 6.59 21.64 19.09
CA THR A 131 6.83 22.33 20.36
C THR A 131 7.74 23.54 20.18
N ALA A 132 8.86 23.38 19.46
CA ALA A 132 9.76 24.50 19.16
C ALA A 132 9.08 25.63 18.35
N VAL A 133 8.27 25.27 17.36
CA VAL A 133 7.47 26.23 16.57
C VAL A 133 6.47 26.98 17.44
N GLY A 134 5.75 26.28 18.34
CA GLY A 134 4.81 26.91 19.27
C GLY A 134 5.49 27.87 20.26
N ILE A 135 6.63 27.48 20.83
CA ILE A 135 7.44 28.34 21.70
C ILE A 135 7.94 29.55 20.91
N GLY A 136 8.51 29.34 19.72
CA GLY A 136 8.99 30.41 18.85
C GLY A 136 7.90 31.40 18.47
N ALA A 137 6.70 30.92 18.17
CA ALA A 137 5.54 31.78 17.88
C ALA A 137 5.12 32.60 19.11
N SER A 138 5.07 31.99 20.30
CA SER A 138 4.74 32.70 21.56
C SER A 138 5.78 33.78 21.90
N VAL A 139 7.07 33.48 21.76
CA VAL A 139 8.16 34.45 21.95
C VAL A 139 8.06 35.57 20.93
N SER A 140 7.83 35.24 19.65
CA SER A 140 7.66 36.24 18.60
C SER A 140 6.46 37.16 18.86
N TYR A 141 5.38 36.61 19.43
CA TYR A 141 4.21 37.40 19.82
C TYR A 141 4.55 38.36 20.97
N ALA A 142 5.23 37.88 22.02
CA ALA A 142 5.69 38.74 23.11
C ALA A 142 6.59 39.89 22.63
N VAL A 143 7.54 39.58 21.72
CA VAL A 143 8.43 40.60 21.13
C VAL A 143 7.65 41.63 20.33
N MET A 144 6.67 41.20 19.54
CA MET A 144 5.83 42.11 18.77
C MET A 144 4.99 43.01 19.68
N LEU A 145 4.40 42.47 20.76
CA LEU A 145 3.67 43.25 21.76
C LEU A 145 4.57 44.29 22.44
N TRP A 146 5.79 43.90 22.81
CA TRP A 146 6.77 44.81 23.40
C TRP A 146 7.14 45.94 22.44
N MET A 147 7.39 45.64 21.16
CA MET A 147 7.65 46.66 20.14
C MET A 147 6.44 47.59 19.94
N ALA A 148 5.22 47.05 19.90
CA ALA A 148 4.00 47.84 19.74
C ALA A 148 3.77 48.79 20.93
N PHE A 149 4.06 48.33 22.15
CA PHE A 149 3.96 49.14 23.37
C PHE A 149 4.93 50.33 23.33
N GLN A 150 6.19 50.09 22.94
CA GLN A 150 7.22 51.15 22.86
C GLN A 150 6.97 52.15 21.75
N ALA A 151 6.58 51.68 20.56
CA ALA A 151 6.54 52.51 19.37
C ALA A 151 5.27 53.35 19.25
N ARG A 152 4.14 52.86 19.76
CA ARG A 152 2.83 53.48 19.46
C ARG A 152 2.16 54.16 20.64
N GLY A 153 2.61 53.94 21.89
CA GLY A 153 2.01 54.56 23.07
C GLY A 153 0.48 54.40 23.15
N VAL A 154 -0.05 53.37 22.47
CA VAL A 154 -1.48 53.14 22.30
C VAL A 154 -2.06 52.79 23.67
N GLY A 155 -3.33 53.13 23.90
CA GLY A 155 -4.13 52.70 25.05
C GLY A 155 -4.36 51.18 25.13
N LEU A 156 -3.36 50.37 24.75
CA LEU A 156 -3.28 48.95 24.99
C LEU A 156 -3.23 48.77 26.51
N SER A 157 -4.34 48.27 27.06
CA SER A 157 -4.34 47.82 28.43
C SER A 157 -3.37 46.65 28.55
N PHE A 158 -2.27 46.86 29.29
CA PHE A 158 -1.25 45.83 29.50
C PHE A 158 -1.85 44.50 29.95
N SER A 159 -2.89 44.55 30.80
CA SER A 159 -3.59 43.36 31.27
C SER A 159 -4.32 42.60 30.16
N VAL A 160 -4.89 43.30 29.18
CA VAL A 160 -5.58 42.68 28.04
C VAL A 160 -4.58 41.99 27.12
N GLU A 161 -3.50 42.69 26.74
CA GLU A 161 -2.47 42.12 25.86
C GLU A 161 -1.74 40.93 26.51
N ALA A 162 -1.43 41.02 27.81
CA ALA A 162 -0.85 39.92 28.57
C ALA A 162 -1.78 38.70 28.63
N LEU A 163 -3.09 38.92 28.82
CA LEU A 163 -4.08 37.84 28.81
C LEU A 163 -4.19 37.19 27.42
N GLN A 164 -4.19 37.99 26.35
CA GLN A 164 -4.22 37.47 24.98
C GLN A 164 -2.96 36.66 24.65
N TRP A 165 -1.79 37.12 25.08
CA TRP A 165 -0.53 36.38 24.94
C TRP A 165 -0.53 35.07 25.73
N LEU A 166 -1.07 35.08 26.96
CA LEU A 166 -1.23 33.88 27.77
C LEU A 166 -2.15 32.87 27.06
N VAL A 167 -3.30 33.30 26.56
CA VAL A 167 -4.24 32.47 25.79
C VAL A 167 -3.56 31.89 24.55
N PHE A 168 -2.86 32.71 23.78
CA PHE A 168 -2.12 32.24 22.60
C PHE A 168 -1.06 31.19 22.97
N THR A 169 -0.36 31.39 24.08
CA THR A 169 0.67 30.44 24.57
C THR A 169 0.04 29.13 25.02
N MET A 170 -1.08 29.18 25.75
CA MET A 170 -1.83 27.99 26.16
C MET A 170 -2.34 27.19 24.95
N ILE A 171 -2.90 27.86 23.95
CA ILE A 171 -3.37 27.20 22.72
C ILE A 171 -2.17 26.59 21.96
N SER A 172 -1.04 27.30 21.87
CA SER A 172 0.18 26.79 21.23
C SER A 172 0.70 25.51 21.90
N ILE A 173 0.70 25.47 23.23
CA ILE A 173 1.05 24.27 24.00
C ILE A 173 0.06 23.13 23.71
N SER A 174 -1.24 23.41 23.74
CA SER A 174 -2.28 22.43 23.43
C SER A 174 -2.11 21.80 22.04
N PHE A 175 -1.81 22.60 21.01
CA PHE A 175 -1.52 22.11 19.66
C PHE A 175 -0.23 21.29 19.60
N ALA A 176 0.82 21.67 20.32
CA ALA A 176 2.06 20.89 20.36
C ALA A 176 1.84 19.50 20.99
N VAL A 177 1.08 19.43 22.09
CA VAL A 177 0.71 18.16 22.75
C VAL A 177 -0.18 17.31 21.85
N THR A 178 -1.23 17.90 21.29
CA THR A 178 -2.23 17.22 20.45
C THR A 178 -1.62 16.73 19.15
N GLY A 179 -0.83 17.56 18.46
CA GLY A 179 -0.10 17.18 17.25
C GLY A 179 0.90 16.04 17.51
N GLY A 180 1.58 16.09 18.66
CA GLY A 180 2.44 14.99 19.10
C GLY A 180 1.68 13.66 19.32
N ALA A 181 0.50 13.70 19.93
CA ALA A 181 -0.35 12.54 20.13
C ALA A 181 -0.88 11.97 18.81
N ILE A 182 -1.36 12.83 17.90
CA ILE A 182 -1.83 12.44 16.56
C ILE A 182 -0.72 11.73 15.78
N ASN A 183 0.51 12.27 15.81
CA ASN A 183 1.63 11.66 15.09
C ASN A 183 2.01 10.29 15.66
N ARG A 184 1.93 10.10 16.99
CA ARG A 184 2.13 8.79 17.63
C ARG A 184 1.06 7.79 17.21
N LEU A 185 -0.22 8.17 17.32
CA LEU A 185 -1.36 7.32 16.94
C LEU A 185 -1.28 6.90 15.48
N ARG A 186 -0.91 7.82 14.58
CA ARG A 186 -0.73 7.51 13.15
C ARG A 186 0.36 6.47 12.92
N ASN A 187 1.51 6.63 13.59
CA ASN A 187 2.62 5.69 13.43
C ASN A 187 2.24 4.31 13.97
N GLU A 188 1.60 4.25 15.14
CA GLU A 188 1.10 3.00 15.72
C GLU A 188 0.06 2.33 14.81
N LEU A 189 -0.87 3.09 14.24
CA LEU A 189 -1.85 2.58 13.28
C LEU A 189 -1.17 2.03 12.02
N ALA A 190 -0.14 2.71 11.51
CA ALA A 190 0.64 2.25 10.36
C ALA A 190 1.37 0.93 10.67
N ASP A 191 1.94 0.80 11.87
CA ASP A 191 2.59 -0.43 12.33
C ASP A 191 1.59 -1.59 12.48
N LYS A 192 0.45 -1.35 13.13
CA LYS A 192 -0.63 -2.35 13.26
C LYS A 192 -1.17 -2.79 11.91
N ASN A 193 -1.39 -1.87 10.97
CA ASN A 193 -1.84 -2.19 9.62
C ASN A 193 -0.82 -3.06 8.88
N ARG A 194 0.49 -2.79 9.04
CA ARG A 194 1.54 -3.63 8.45
C ARG A 194 1.56 -5.03 9.06
N ALA A 195 1.47 -5.13 10.37
CA ALA A 195 1.41 -6.41 11.07
C ALA A 195 0.18 -7.23 10.65
N LEU A 196 -0.99 -6.59 10.59
CA LEU A 196 -2.23 -7.23 10.14
C LEU A 196 -2.11 -7.72 8.68
N ALA A 197 -1.57 -6.90 7.79
CA ALA A 197 -1.34 -7.30 6.40
C ALA A 197 -0.39 -8.51 6.29
N GLY A 198 0.66 -8.56 7.12
CA GLY A 198 1.56 -9.71 7.22
C GLY A 198 0.86 -10.97 7.73
N ALA A 199 0.09 -10.86 8.81
CA ALA A 199 -0.66 -11.98 9.40
C ALA A 199 -1.72 -12.53 8.42
N VAL A 200 -2.47 -11.65 7.75
CA VAL A 200 -3.46 -12.04 6.72
C VAL A 200 -2.78 -12.80 5.58
N LYS A 201 -1.59 -12.37 5.15
CA LYS A 201 -0.81 -13.08 4.12
C LYS A 201 -0.41 -14.48 4.60
N GLN A 202 0.11 -14.61 5.83
CA GLN A 202 0.51 -15.90 6.39
C GLN A 202 -0.67 -16.87 6.54
N VAL A 203 -1.79 -16.40 7.10
CA VAL A 203 -3.02 -17.20 7.22
C VAL A 203 -3.50 -17.65 5.84
N ARG A 204 -3.42 -16.78 4.84
CA ARG A 204 -3.80 -17.14 3.47
C ARG A 204 -2.88 -18.21 2.87
N GLU A 205 -1.56 -18.11 3.03
CA GLU A 205 -0.63 -19.13 2.52
C GLU A 205 -0.87 -20.49 3.19
N LEU A 206 -1.11 -20.52 4.50
CA LEU A 206 -1.45 -21.74 5.23
C LEU A 206 -2.80 -22.33 4.80
N ALA A 207 -3.78 -21.49 4.49
CA ALA A 207 -5.11 -21.94 4.07
C ALA A 207 -5.15 -22.53 2.66
N ILE A 208 -4.22 -22.15 1.77
CA ILE A 208 -4.27 -22.55 0.35
C ILE A 208 -3.23 -23.59 -0.05
N ARG A 209 -2.30 -23.95 0.84
CA ARG A 209 -1.22 -24.92 0.54
C ARG A 209 -1.40 -26.24 1.25
N ASP A 210 -0.81 -27.29 0.68
CA ASP A 210 -0.64 -28.61 1.29
C ASP A 210 0.63 -28.61 2.15
N ASP A 211 0.52 -28.99 3.42
CA ASP A 211 1.61 -28.90 4.41
C ASP A 211 2.83 -29.75 4.05
N LEU A 212 2.63 -30.89 3.36
CA LEU A 212 3.71 -31.80 3.02
C LEU A 212 4.50 -31.35 1.79
N THR A 213 3.79 -30.93 0.74
CA THR A 213 4.36 -30.66 -0.59
C THR A 213 4.57 -29.18 -0.88
N GLY A 214 3.91 -28.29 -0.13
CA GLY A 214 3.92 -26.84 -0.40
C GLY A 214 3.14 -26.42 -1.65
N LEU A 215 2.54 -27.36 -2.39
CA LEU A 215 1.68 -27.09 -3.53
C LEU A 215 0.33 -26.52 -3.09
N PHE A 216 -0.51 -26.08 -4.03
CA PHE A 216 -1.88 -25.74 -3.68
C PHE A 216 -2.64 -26.96 -3.15
N ASN A 217 -3.48 -26.76 -2.14
CA ASN A 217 -4.34 -27.81 -1.63
C ASN A 217 -5.61 -27.95 -2.49
N ARG A 218 -6.37 -29.03 -2.24
CA ARG A 218 -7.63 -29.32 -2.91
C ARG A 218 -8.61 -28.15 -2.89
N GLY A 219 -8.79 -27.52 -1.73
CA GLY A 219 -9.74 -26.40 -1.59
C GLY A 219 -9.42 -25.26 -2.53
N HIS A 220 -8.14 -24.85 -2.59
CA HIS A 220 -7.71 -23.77 -3.47
C HIS A 220 -7.75 -24.15 -4.96
N LEU A 221 -7.45 -25.41 -5.30
CA LEU A 221 -7.60 -25.89 -6.67
C LEU A 221 -9.06 -25.78 -7.17
N MET A 222 -10.04 -26.12 -6.33
CA MET A 222 -11.45 -25.97 -6.70
C MET A 222 -11.83 -24.50 -6.95
N GLU A 223 -11.35 -23.57 -6.11
CA GLU A 223 -11.55 -22.13 -6.33
C GLU A 223 -10.92 -21.64 -7.64
N ILE A 224 -9.77 -22.21 -8.03
CA ILE A 224 -9.12 -21.90 -9.30
C ILE A 224 -9.96 -22.42 -10.46
N LEU A 225 -10.44 -23.66 -10.39
CA LEU A 225 -11.29 -24.27 -11.43
C LEU A 225 -12.57 -23.46 -11.66
N GLU A 226 -13.28 -23.09 -10.59
CA GLU A 226 -14.51 -22.28 -10.70
C GLU A 226 -14.26 -20.93 -11.38
N ARG A 227 -13.11 -20.32 -11.09
CA ARG A 227 -12.71 -19.07 -11.75
C ARG A 227 -12.33 -19.29 -13.21
N GLN A 228 -11.63 -20.39 -13.56
CA GLN A 228 -11.31 -20.70 -14.95
C GLN A 228 -12.58 -21.02 -15.75
N LYS A 229 -13.51 -21.77 -15.15
CA LYS A 229 -14.86 -22.00 -15.68
C LYS A 229 -15.57 -20.67 -15.99
N ALA A 230 -15.67 -19.77 -15.00
CA ALA A 230 -16.31 -18.47 -15.22
C ALA A 230 -15.64 -17.64 -16.32
N LEU A 231 -14.32 -17.76 -16.52
CA LEU A 231 -13.61 -17.11 -17.62
C LEU A 231 -13.92 -17.78 -18.97
N ALA A 232 -13.94 -19.11 -19.02
CA ALA A 232 -14.25 -19.87 -20.22
C ALA A 232 -15.70 -19.66 -20.69
N ASP A 233 -16.67 -19.66 -19.77
CA ASP A 233 -18.09 -19.41 -20.03
C ASP A 233 -18.36 -18.01 -20.62
N THR A 234 -17.45 -17.05 -20.38
CA THR A 234 -17.55 -15.71 -20.99
C THR A 234 -16.90 -15.63 -22.38
N GLY A 235 -16.53 -16.78 -22.97
CA GLY A 235 -15.91 -16.90 -24.28
C GLY A 235 -14.45 -16.45 -24.33
N ARG A 236 -13.78 -16.26 -23.18
CA ARG A 236 -12.47 -15.58 -23.13
C ARG A 236 -11.29 -16.52 -23.34
N THR A 237 -11.31 -17.71 -22.74
CA THR A 237 -10.14 -18.60 -22.80
C THR A 237 -10.50 -20.05 -22.48
N PRO A 238 -10.18 -21.02 -23.37
CA PRO A 238 -10.29 -22.43 -23.03
C PRO A 238 -9.27 -22.80 -21.95
N PHE A 239 -9.55 -23.84 -21.18
CA PHE A 239 -8.59 -24.42 -20.26
C PHE A 239 -8.75 -25.94 -20.21
N SER A 240 -7.70 -26.60 -19.78
CA SER A 240 -7.68 -28.05 -19.63
C SER A 240 -7.10 -28.44 -18.29
N VAL A 241 -7.41 -29.66 -17.84
CA VAL A 241 -6.90 -30.22 -16.61
C VAL A 241 -6.17 -31.53 -16.87
N CYS A 242 -5.16 -31.82 -16.04
CA CYS A 242 -4.51 -33.12 -15.99
C CYS A 242 -4.62 -33.67 -14.57
N TYR A 243 -5.33 -34.78 -14.42
CA TYR A 243 -5.43 -35.54 -13.17
C TYR A 243 -4.29 -36.56 -13.13
N VAL A 244 -3.43 -36.44 -12.13
CA VAL A 244 -2.16 -37.18 -12.05
C VAL A 244 -2.13 -38.03 -10.78
N ASP A 245 -1.65 -39.26 -10.90
CA ASP A 245 -1.49 -40.17 -9.78
C ASP A 245 -0.18 -40.95 -9.88
N LEU A 246 0.52 -41.07 -8.76
CA LEU A 246 1.78 -41.82 -8.69
C LEU A 246 1.52 -43.32 -8.60
N ASP A 247 2.04 -44.06 -9.58
CA ASP A 247 1.75 -45.47 -9.71
C ASP A 247 2.35 -46.28 -8.55
N HIS A 248 1.53 -47.20 -8.01
CA HIS A 248 1.94 -48.12 -6.95
C HIS A 248 2.44 -47.45 -5.66
N PHE A 249 2.06 -46.21 -5.39
CA PHE A 249 2.56 -45.47 -4.23
C PHE A 249 2.25 -46.15 -2.89
N LYS A 250 1.08 -46.78 -2.74
CA LYS A 250 0.79 -47.64 -1.57
C LYS A 250 1.86 -48.72 -1.35
N LYS A 251 2.33 -49.41 -2.40
CA LYS A 251 3.38 -50.43 -2.29
C LYS A 251 4.72 -49.83 -1.87
N ILE A 252 4.99 -48.58 -2.24
CA ILE A 252 6.18 -47.85 -1.80
C ILE A 252 6.11 -47.62 -0.30
N ASN A 253 4.98 -47.13 0.21
CA ASN A 253 4.77 -46.96 1.65
C ASN A 253 4.86 -48.29 2.40
N ASP A 254 4.23 -49.34 1.89
CA ASP A 254 4.22 -50.65 2.55
C ASP A 254 5.63 -51.27 2.63
N ARG A 255 6.48 -51.03 1.62
CA ARG A 255 7.83 -51.62 1.53
C ARG A 255 8.91 -50.77 2.19
N PHE A 256 8.83 -49.45 2.09
CA PHE A 256 9.89 -48.52 2.49
C PHE A 256 9.48 -47.60 3.64
N GLY A 257 8.22 -47.63 4.07
CA GLY A 257 7.67 -46.79 5.12
C GLY A 257 7.18 -45.43 4.62
N HIS A 258 6.35 -44.78 5.42
CA HIS A 258 5.70 -43.51 5.07
C HIS A 258 6.68 -42.36 4.83
N GLU A 259 7.82 -42.31 5.53
CA GLU A 259 8.85 -41.28 5.28
C GLU A 259 9.38 -41.31 3.85
N TRP A 260 9.45 -42.51 3.25
CA TRP A 260 9.85 -42.68 1.86
C TRP A 260 8.76 -42.21 0.90
N GLY A 261 7.49 -42.47 1.20
CA GLY A 261 6.37 -41.89 0.46
C GLY A 261 6.40 -40.37 0.48
N ASP A 262 6.62 -39.77 1.65
CA ASP A 262 6.72 -38.32 1.80
C ASP A 262 7.86 -37.71 0.98
N ARG A 263 9.03 -38.37 0.94
CA ARG A 263 10.15 -37.98 0.08
C ARG A 263 9.78 -38.03 -1.40
N VAL A 264 9.08 -39.09 -1.83
CA VAL A 264 8.62 -39.25 -3.22
C VAL A 264 7.65 -38.12 -3.59
N LEU A 265 6.68 -37.81 -2.72
CA LEU A 265 5.70 -36.74 -2.96
C LEU A 265 6.37 -35.36 -3.06
N LYS A 266 7.30 -35.04 -2.16
CA LYS A 266 8.06 -33.78 -2.19
C LYS A 266 8.87 -33.65 -3.48
N ARG A 267 9.62 -34.69 -3.84
CA ARG A 267 10.45 -34.68 -5.04
C ARG A 267 9.63 -34.59 -6.32
N PHE A 268 8.47 -35.25 -6.37
CA PHE A 268 7.53 -35.11 -7.49
C PHE A 268 7.02 -33.68 -7.61
N SER A 269 6.64 -33.08 -6.47
CA SER A 269 6.13 -31.71 -6.41
C SER A 269 7.16 -30.70 -6.92
N ASP A 270 8.41 -30.81 -6.48
CA ASP A 270 9.51 -29.95 -6.93
C ASP A 270 9.78 -30.11 -8.44
N LEU A 271 9.82 -31.35 -8.93
CA LEU A 271 10.03 -31.64 -10.34
C LEU A 271 8.89 -31.09 -11.21
N ALA A 272 7.65 -31.29 -10.79
CA ALA A 272 6.48 -30.80 -11.51
C ALA A 272 6.51 -29.27 -11.61
N MET A 273 6.70 -28.58 -10.49
CA MET A 273 6.77 -27.11 -10.42
C MET A 273 7.88 -26.54 -11.31
N SER A 274 9.05 -27.19 -11.38
CA SER A 274 10.15 -26.74 -12.26
C SER A 274 9.82 -26.78 -13.76
N GLY A 275 8.79 -27.53 -14.16
CA GLY A 275 8.36 -27.68 -15.56
C GLY A 275 7.19 -26.79 -15.97
N MET A 276 6.64 -25.99 -15.05
CA MET A 276 5.44 -25.21 -15.28
C MET A 276 5.77 -23.81 -15.79
N ARG A 277 4.88 -23.26 -16.65
CA ARG A 277 4.97 -21.86 -17.06
C ARG A 277 4.23 -20.96 -16.06
N ASP A 278 4.55 -19.68 -16.10
CA ASP A 278 3.78 -18.65 -15.39
C ASP A 278 2.31 -18.72 -15.81
N GLY A 279 1.42 -18.91 -14.85
CA GLY A 279 -0.03 -18.99 -15.06
C GLY A 279 -0.62 -20.39 -15.05
N ASP A 280 0.19 -21.45 -15.09
CA ASP A 280 -0.29 -22.81 -14.79
C ASP A 280 -0.48 -22.98 -13.27
N PHE A 281 -1.45 -23.81 -12.87
CA PHE A 281 -1.69 -24.10 -11.45
C PHE A 281 -1.52 -25.58 -11.17
N PHE A 282 -0.82 -25.89 -10.08
CA PHE A 282 -0.58 -27.26 -9.65
C PHE A 282 -0.80 -27.43 -8.17
N GLY A 283 -1.46 -28.51 -7.81
CA GLY A 283 -1.83 -28.78 -6.44
C GLY A 283 -2.01 -30.27 -6.16
N ARG A 284 -2.05 -30.59 -4.88
CA ARG A 284 -2.31 -31.93 -4.37
C ARG A 284 -3.76 -32.03 -3.94
N LEU A 285 -4.47 -33.02 -4.48
CA LEU A 285 -5.86 -33.30 -4.13
C LEU A 285 -5.96 -34.09 -2.81
N GLY A 286 -5.01 -35.00 -2.59
CA GLY A 286 -4.89 -35.83 -1.40
C GLY A 286 -4.07 -37.08 -1.69
N GLY A 287 -3.44 -37.68 -0.67
CA GLY A 287 -2.69 -38.93 -0.86
C GLY A 287 -1.60 -38.81 -1.94
N GLU A 288 -1.73 -39.59 -3.01
CA GLU A 288 -0.83 -39.64 -4.18
C GLU A 288 -1.39 -38.91 -5.43
N GLU A 289 -2.49 -38.19 -5.26
CA GLU A 289 -3.24 -37.54 -6.33
C GLU A 289 -2.93 -36.04 -6.45
N PHE A 290 -2.70 -35.60 -7.68
CA PHE A 290 -2.36 -34.23 -8.03
C PHE A 290 -3.22 -33.74 -9.19
N LEU A 291 -3.42 -32.42 -9.25
CA LEU A 291 -4.16 -31.76 -10.32
C LEU A 291 -3.33 -30.64 -10.92
N LEU A 292 -3.24 -30.65 -12.24
CA LEU A 292 -2.69 -29.57 -13.04
C LEU A 292 -3.82 -28.88 -13.80
N ILE A 293 -3.90 -27.55 -13.70
CA ILE A 293 -4.85 -26.71 -14.40
C ILE A 293 -4.05 -25.83 -15.37
N LEU A 294 -4.41 -25.90 -16.65
CA LEU A 294 -3.70 -25.26 -17.76
C LEU A 294 -4.63 -24.27 -18.45
N PRO A 295 -4.65 -22.99 -18.01
CA PRO A 295 -5.35 -21.94 -18.73
C PRO A 295 -4.79 -21.77 -20.15
N GLN A 296 -5.64 -21.38 -21.10
CA GLN A 296 -5.23 -21.13 -22.48
C GLN A 296 -4.62 -22.36 -23.19
N SER A 297 -5.07 -23.55 -22.79
CA SER A 297 -4.62 -24.82 -23.37
C SER A 297 -5.81 -25.67 -23.75
N ASP A 298 -5.77 -26.19 -24.98
CA ASP A 298 -6.64 -27.26 -25.45
C ASP A 298 -6.13 -28.63 -24.99
N VAL A 299 -6.83 -29.68 -25.42
CA VAL A 299 -6.58 -31.05 -24.97
C VAL A 299 -5.20 -31.56 -25.41
N ASP A 300 -4.78 -31.18 -26.61
CA ASP A 300 -3.49 -31.56 -27.18
C ASP A 300 -2.33 -30.86 -26.48
N GLY A 301 -2.46 -29.55 -26.22
CA GLY A 301 -1.52 -28.80 -25.42
C GLY A 301 -1.38 -29.39 -24.01
N ALA A 302 -2.49 -29.74 -23.37
CA ALA A 302 -2.49 -30.37 -22.06
C ALA A 302 -1.83 -31.76 -22.07
N ARG A 303 -2.14 -32.58 -23.08
CA ARG A 303 -1.53 -33.90 -23.27
C ARG A 303 -0.01 -33.81 -23.45
N LEU A 304 0.49 -32.81 -24.19
CA LEU A 304 1.93 -32.59 -24.36
C LEU A 304 2.61 -32.24 -23.03
N VAL A 305 1.99 -31.38 -22.22
CA VAL A 305 2.50 -31.04 -20.88
C VAL A 305 2.52 -32.27 -19.97
N ALA A 306 1.43 -33.05 -19.95
CA ALA A 306 1.32 -34.29 -19.19
C ALA A 306 2.40 -35.32 -19.58
N GLU A 307 2.59 -35.57 -20.88
CA GLU A 307 3.60 -36.52 -21.36
C GLU A 307 5.03 -36.06 -21.03
N ARG A 308 5.30 -34.75 -21.11
CA ARG A 308 6.58 -34.20 -20.71
C ARG A 308 6.83 -34.39 -19.21
N LEU A 309 5.83 -34.14 -18.37
CA LEU A 309 5.93 -34.37 -16.93
C LEU A 309 6.20 -35.86 -16.63
N ARG A 310 5.44 -36.76 -17.24
CA ARG A 310 5.59 -38.21 -17.10
C ARG A 310 7.01 -38.68 -17.46
N LYS A 311 7.52 -38.29 -18.63
CA LYS A 311 8.86 -38.69 -19.07
C LYS A 311 9.95 -38.19 -18.13
N ARG A 312 9.89 -36.91 -17.73
CA ARG A 312 10.85 -36.33 -16.76
C ARG A 312 10.80 -37.02 -15.40
N TRP A 313 9.61 -37.40 -14.94
CA TRP A 313 9.46 -38.11 -13.68
C TRP A 313 10.03 -39.53 -13.75
N ARG A 314 9.78 -40.25 -14.86
CA ARG A 314 10.30 -41.60 -15.09
C ARG A 314 11.82 -41.67 -15.08
N GLU A 315 12.50 -40.58 -15.45
CA GLU A 315 13.96 -40.45 -15.42
C GLU A 315 14.53 -40.24 -14.00
N GLN A 316 13.69 -40.03 -12.98
CA GLN A 316 14.15 -39.88 -11.60
C GLN A 316 14.48 -41.24 -10.97
N ALA A 317 15.71 -41.37 -10.47
CA ALA A 317 16.15 -42.47 -9.63
C ALA A 317 16.20 -42.06 -8.15
N PHE A 318 15.93 -43.01 -7.24
CA PHE A 318 16.00 -42.84 -5.78
C PHE A 318 17.02 -43.80 -5.12
N ASP A 319 17.91 -44.37 -5.94
CA ASP A 319 18.84 -45.46 -5.60
C ASP A 319 19.91 -45.08 -4.57
N ASP A 320 20.36 -43.84 -4.53
CA ASP A 320 21.43 -43.37 -3.64
C ASP A 320 21.12 -43.44 -2.12
N GLN A 321 19.89 -43.78 -1.72
CA GLN A 321 19.46 -43.78 -0.31
C GLN A 321 18.71 -45.05 0.12
N GLY A 322 18.65 -46.10 -0.73
CA GLY A 322 17.93 -47.35 -0.41
C GLY A 322 16.41 -47.30 -0.65
N GLY A 323 15.96 -46.41 -1.53
CA GLY A 323 14.55 -46.25 -1.93
C GLY A 323 14.13 -47.11 -3.13
N PRO A 324 12.93 -46.86 -3.70
CA PRO A 324 12.49 -47.53 -4.93
C PRO A 324 13.37 -47.13 -6.12
N LEU A 325 13.66 -48.08 -7.03
CA LEU A 325 14.51 -47.82 -8.20
C LEU A 325 13.94 -46.69 -9.10
N SER A 326 12.63 -46.73 -9.34
CA SER A 326 11.91 -45.73 -10.13
C SER A 326 10.44 -45.71 -9.71
N VAL A 327 9.79 -44.56 -9.85
CA VAL A 327 8.35 -44.40 -9.65
C VAL A 327 7.76 -43.84 -10.94
N SER A 328 6.74 -44.49 -11.49
CA SER A 328 6.02 -43.96 -12.66
C SER A 328 4.78 -43.17 -12.23
N LEU A 329 4.13 -42.53 -13.18
CA LEU A 329 2.86 -41.85 -12.97
C LEU A 329 1.90 -42.13 -14.11
N SER A 330 0.61 -42.14 -13.80
CA SER A 330 -0.47 -42.21 -14.78
C SER A 330 -1.19 -40.86 -14.83
N VAL A 331 -1.67 -40.46 -16.00
CA VAL A 331 -2.34 -39.15 -16.19
C VAL A 331 -3.61 -39.30 -17.00
N GLY A 332 -4.70 -38.68 -16.53
CA GLY A 332 -5.91 -38.43 -17.28
C GLY A 332 -6.02 -36.96 -17.68
N VAL A 333 -6.36 -36.68 -18.92
CA VAL A 333 -6.44 -35.31 -19.47
C VAL A 333 -7.86 -35.04 -19.97
N ALA A 334 -8.42 -33.88 -19.60
CA ALA A 334 -9.70 -33.41 -20.11
C ALA A 334 -9.66 -31.90 -20.35
N SER A 335 -10.28 -31.43 -21.43
CA SER A 335 -10.50 -30.00 -21.69
C SER A 335 -11.88 -29.57 -21.26
N TYR A 336 -12.00 -28.36 -20.74
CA TYR A 336 -13.29 -27.79 -20.36
C TYR A 336 -14.23 -27.65 -21.57
N HIS A 337 -15.48 -28.09 -21.41
CA HIS A 337 -16.57 -27.87 -22.35
C HIS A 337 -17.53 -26.81 -21.82
N GLU A 338 -17.94 -25.88 -22.68
CA GLU A 338 -18.84 -24.79 -22.28
C GLU A 338 -20.13 -25.33 -21.64
N GLY A 339 -20.48 -24.78 -20.47
CA GLY A 339 -21.69 -25.15 -19.73
C GLY A 339 -21.56 -26.39 -18.85
N GLU A 340 -20.46 -27.16 -18.91
CA GLU A 340 -20.24 -28.26 -17.97
C GLU A 340 -19.82 -27.74 -16.58
N SER A 341 -20.10 -28.53 -15.54
CA SER A 341 -19.68 -28.27 -14.18
C SER A 341 -18.21 -28.67 -13.94
N VAL A 342 -17.59 -28.11 -12.89
CA VAL A 342 -16.22 -28.50 -12.49
C VAL A 342 -16.16 -29.99 -12.14
N ASP A 343 -17.19 -30.53 -11.52
CA ASP A 343 -17.26 -31.95 -11.15
C ASP A 343 -17.32 -32.87 -12.39
N GLU A 344 -18.08 -32.49 -13.42
CA GLU A 344 -18.12 -33.24 -14.70
C GLU A 344 -16.76 -33.24 -15.40
N LEU A 345 -16.08 -32.08 -15.45
CA LEU A 345 -14.72 -31.97 -16.00
C LEU A 345 -13.74 -32.89 -15.26
N LEU A 346 -13.72 -32.82 -13.94
CA LEU A 346 -12.83 -33.64 -13.12
C LEU A 346 -13.15 -35.12 -13.24
N HIS A 347 -14.44 -35.47 -13.33
CA HIS A 347 -14.86 -36.86 -13.55
C HIS A 347 -14.36 -37.41 -14.88
N ARG A 348 -14.41 -36.64 -15.97
CA ARG A 348 -13.82 -37.05 -17.26
C ARG A 348 -12.31 -37.24 -17.14
N ALA A 349 -11.60 -36.30 -16.51
CA ALA A 349 -10.17 -36.43 -16.29
C ALA A 349 -9.82 -37.70 -15.47
N ASP A 350 -10.59 -38.00 -14.42
CA ASP A 350 -10.43 -39.22 -13.62
C ASP A 350 -10.71 -40.50 -14.42
N GLN A 351 -11.72 -40.50 -15.31
CA GLN A 351 -11.94 -41.63 -16.22
C GLN A 351 -10.74 -41.87 -17.14
N GLY A 352 -10.12 -40.81 -17.66
CA GLY A 352 -8.86 -40.90 -18.40
C GLY A 352 -7.75 -41.53 -17.56
N LEU A 353 -7.61 -41.10 -16.31
CA LEU A 353 -6.63 -41.66 -15.38
C LEU A 353 -6.87 -43.15 -15.11
N TYR A 354 -8.13 -43.55 -14.92
CA TYR A 354 -8.52 -44.95 -14.75
C TYR A 354 -8.15 -45.80 -15.97
N GLN A 355 -8.37 -45.28 -17.19
CA GLN A 355 -7.95 -45.95 -18.42
C GLN A 355 -6.43 -46.08 -18.51
N ALA A 356 -5.68 -45.07 -18.07
CA ALA A 356 -4.23 -45.14 -18.02
C ALA A 356 -3.75 -46.22 -17.03
N LYS A 357 -4.36 -46.31 -15.85
CA LYS A 357 -4.04 -47.32 -14.83
C LYS A 357 -4.38 -48.74 -15.27
N SER A 358 -5.54 -48.94 -15.90
CA SER A 358 -5.98 -50.25 -16.39
C SER A 358 -5.22 -50.69 -17.65
N GLY A 359 -4.79 -49.75 -18.49
CA GLY A 359 -4.00 -50.02 -19.69
C GLY A 359 -2.51 -50.31 -19.45
N GLY A 360 -2.09 -50.57 -18.21
CA GLY A 360 -0.69 -50.91 -17.89
C GLY A 360 0.11 -49.84 -17.15
N ARG A 361 -0.51 -48.71 -16.74
CA ARG A 361 0.14 -47.59 -16.03
C ARG A 361 1.23 -46.88 -16.87
N ASP A 362 1.93 -45.92 -16.27
CA ASP A 362 2.98 -45.13 -16.92
C ASP A 362 2.58 -44.57 -18.29
N GLN A 363 1.39 -43.96 -18.36
CA GLN A 363 0.88 -43.39 -19.61
C GLN A 363 -0.12 -42.26 -19.37
N THR A 364 -0.29 -41.45 -20.40
CA THR A 364 -1.34 -40.42 -20.46
C THR A 364 -2.51 -40.93 -21.31
N ARG A 365 -3.73 -40.64 -20.86
CA ARG A 365 -4.97 -40.86 -21.62
C ARG A 365 -5.79 -39.58 -21.65
N VAL A 366 -6.39 -39.31 -22.81
CA VAL A 366 -7.33 -38.22 -23.02
C VAL A 366 -8.74 -38.79 -22.90
N ALA A 367 -9.61 -38.09 -22.17
CA ALA A 367 -11.01 -38.46 -21.96
C ALA A 367 -11.94 -37.91 -23.04
#